data_AF-A0A1W9R9K5-F1
#
_entry.id   AF-A0A1W9R9K5-F1
#
_cell.length_a   1.000
_cell.length_b   1.000
_cell.length_c   1.000
_cell.angle_alpha   90.00
_cell.angle_beta   90.00
_cell.angle_gamma   90.00
#
_symmetry.space_group_name_H-M   'P 1'
#
loop_
_entity.id
_entity.type
_entity.pdbx_description
1 polymer ?
#
loop_
_entity_poly.entity_id
_entity_poly.type
_entity_poly.pdbx_seq_one_letter_code
_entity_poly.pdbx_strand_id
1 'polypeptide(L)' 'MKKTLKIGHSDFKTIIEDNGYFVDKTMFVKGFFESSSYTLLMPRPKRFGKTLNLSMIEHFFDIRK' A
#
# COMPACT_ATOMS: atom_id res chain seq x y z
N MET A 1 -7.28 22.08 2.12
CA MET A 1 -6.67 21.94 0.77
C MET A 1 -7.13 20.63 0.15
N LYS A 2 -7.39 20.60 -1.16
CA LYS A 2 -7.84 19.38 -1.86
C LYS A 2 -6.64 18.46 -2.12
N LYS A 3 -6.65 17.25 -1.55
CA LYS A 3 -5.61 16.24 -1.82
C LYS A 3 -5.74 15.76 -3.27
N THR A 4 -4.61 15.59 -3.96
CA THR A 4 -4.58 15.15 -5.36
C THR A 4 -4.18 13.68 -5.46
N LEU A 5 -4.81 12.93 -6.37
CA LEU A 5 -4.40 11.57 -6.68
C LEU A 5 -3.12 11.58 -7.53
N LYS A 6 -2.04 11.00 -7.01
CA LYS A 6 -0.73 10.92 -7.69
C LYS A 6 -0.69 9.70 -8.62
N ILE A 7 -1.30 9.81 -9.80
CA ILE A 7 -1.35 8.72 -10.79
C ILE A 7 0.07 8.39 -11.26
N GLY A 8 0.42 7.10 -11.31
CA GLY A 8 1.73 6.64 -11.77
C GLY A 8 2.79 6.54 -10.67
N HIS A 9 2.57 7.13 -9.50
CA HIS A 9 3.40 6.92 -8.32
C HIS A 9 2.86 5.73 -7.52
N SER A 10 3.75 4.78 -7.19
CA SER A 10 3.41 3.59 -6.40
C SER A 10 4.21 3.50 -5.09
N ASP A 11 4.92 4.56 -4.73
CA ASP A 11 5.64 4.63 -3.45
C ASP A 11 4.71 5.21 -2.37
N PHE A 12 4.46 4.43 -1.33
CA PHE A 12 3.56 4.82 -0.25
C PHE A 12 4.09 6.02 0.53
N LYS A 13 5.37 6.01 0.89
CA LYS A 13 6.00 7.09 1.68
C LYS A 13 5.85 8.45 0.99
N THR A 14 6.24 8.53 -0.28
CA THR A 14 6.13 9.76 -1.08
C THR A 14 4.69 10.29 -1.12
N ILE A 15 3.70 9.40 -1.29
CA ILE A 15 2.28 9.82 -1.35
C ILE A 15 1.84 10.44 -0.02
N ILE A 16 2.27 9.89 1.11
CA ILE A 16 1.91 10.42 2.43
C ILE A 16 2.65 11.73 2.73
N GLU A 17 3.96 11.79 2.47
CA GLU A 17 4.80 12.98 2.69
C GLU A 17 4.37 14.16 1.81
N ASP A 18 3.97 13.91 0.57
CA ASP A 18 3.44 14.92 -0.36
C ASP A 18 2.01 15.39 -0.02
N ASN A 19 1.41 14.91 1.08
CA ASN A 19 0.00 15.14 1.41
C ASN A 19 -0.95 14.72 0.26
N GLY A 20 -0.58 13.66 -0.46
CA GLY A 20 -1.34 13.09 -1.56
C GLY A 20 -2.64 12.41 -1.12
N TYR A 21 -3.54 12.19 -2.08
CA TYR A 21 -4.74 11.41 -1.84
C TYR A 21 -4.39 9.92 -1.73
N PHE A 22 -4.58 9.35 -0.55
CA PHE A 22 -4.38 7.94 -0.26
C PHE A 22 -5.64 7.37 0.42
N VAL A 23 -6.06 6.20 0.00
CA VAL A 23 -7.14 5.45 0.65
C VAL A 23 -6.49 4.52 1.66
N ASP A 24 -6.82 4.69 2.93
CA ASP A 24 -6.32 3.83 3.99
C ASP A 24 -6.70 2.37 3.74
N LYS A 25 -5.69 1.50 3.72
CA LYS A 25 -5.80 0.05 3.53
C LYS A 25 -5.21 -0.72 4.70
N THR A 26 -5.13 -0.14 5.89
CA THR A 26 -4.61 -0.82 7.09
C THR A 26 -5.39 -2.11 7.40
N MET A 27 -6.70 -2.15 7.09
CA MET A 27 -7.50 -3.39 7.19
C MET A 27 -6.99 -4.53 6.30
N PHE A 28 -6.35 -4.22 5.17
CA PHE A 28 -5.71 -5.23 4.34
C PHE A 28 -4.47 -5.83 5.02
N VAL A 29 -3.68 -5.00 5.71
CA VAL A 29 -2.52 -5.45 6.50
C VAL A 29 -2.98 -6.32 7.67
N LYS A 30 -4.06 -5.94 8.36
CA LYS A 30 -4.68 -6.77 9.39
C LYS A 30 -5.06 -8.15 8.86
N GLY A 31 -5.71 -8.21 7.70
CA GLY A 31 -6.05 -9.48 7.05
C GLY A 31 -4.84 -10.34 6.72
N PHE A 32 -3.69 -9.74 6.40
CA PHE A 32 -2.43 -10.48 6.22
C PHE A 32 -1.96 -11.10 7.55
N PHE A 33 -1.97 -10.32 8.63
CA PHE A 33 -1.55 -10.77 9.96
C PHE A 33 -2.44 -11.91 10.50
N GLU A 34 -3.75 -11.85 10.25
CA GLU A 34 -4.70 -12.86 10.69
C GLU A 34 -4.73 -14.11 9.78
N SER A 35 -4.08 -14.05 8.60
CA SER A 35 -4.05 -15.19 7.68
C SER A 35 -2.99 -16.22 8.06
N SER A 36 -3.34 -17.51 8.02
CA SER A 36 -2.39 -18.61 8.16
C SER A 36 -1.70 -19.00 6.84
N SER A 37 -1.79 -18.14 5.81
CA SER A 37 -1.31 -18.44 4.47
C SER A 37 0.17 -18.08 4.33
N TYR A 38 1.00 -19.02 3.90
CA TYR A 38 2.42 -18.77 3.64
C TYR A 38 2.66 -17.85 2.42
N THR A 39 1.72 -17.85 1.47
CA THR A 39 1.85 -17.12 0.21
C THR A 39 0.59 -16.29 -0.05
N LEU A 40 0.78 -15.02 -0.36
CA LEU A 40 -0.27 -14.11 -0.80
C LEU A 40 -0.21 -13.91 -2.32
N LEU A 41 -1.24 -14.35 -3.04
CA LEU A 41 -1.36 -14.14 -4.48
C LEU A 41 -2.14 -12.86 -4.78
N MET A 42 -1.53 -11.91 -5.47
CA MET A 42 -2.24 -10.76 -6.04
C MET A 42 -2.55 -11.01 -7.53
N PRO A 43 -3.81 -11.33 -7.91
CA PRO A 43 -4.16 -11.70 -9.28
C PRO A 43 -4.00 -10.54 -10.26
N ARG A 44 -4.15 -10.79 -11.57
CA ARG A 44 -3.64 -9.93 -12.65
C ARG A 44 -4.14 -8.47 -12.79
N PRO A 45 -5.35 -7.98 -12.40
CA PRO A 45 -5.86 -6.74 -12.98
C PRO A 45 -4.86 -5.58 -12.92
N LYS A 46 -4.51 -5.06 -14.11
CA LYS A 46 -3.48 -4.02 -14.27
C LYS A 46 -3.93 -2.75 -13.55
N ARG A 47 -2.96 -2.00 -13.01
CA ARG A 47 -3.18 -0.71 -12.32
C ARG A 47 -4.11 -0.79 -11.10
N PHE A 48 -4.32 -1.98 -10.53
CA PHE A 48 -5.15 -2.16 -9.33
C PHE A 48 -4.45 -1.76 -8.01
N GLY A 49 -3.32 -1.03 -8.09
CA GLY A 49 -2.59 -0.58 -6.89
C GLY A 49 -1.83 -1.68 -6.14
N LYS A 50 -1.50 -2.81 -6.78
CA LYS A 50 -0.74 -3.91 -6.16
C LYS A 50 0.63 -3.44 -5.67
N THR A 51 1.39 -2.74 -6.54
CA THR A 51 2.70 -2.19 -6.20
C THR A 51 2.62 -1.22 -5.03
N LEU A 52 1.63 -0.32 -5.03
CA LEU A 52 1.40 0.60 -3.93
C LEU A 52 1.08 -0.11 -2.61
N ASN A 53 0.26 -1.16 -2.65
CA ASN A 53 -0.06 -1.96 -1.46
C ASN A 53 1.18 -2.68 -0.92
N LEU A 54 2.05 -3.20 -1.80
CA LEU A 54 3.30 -3.84 -1.39
C LEU A 54 4.26 -2.83 -0.74
N SER A 55 4.40 -1.62 -1.31
CA SER A 55 5.17 -0.54 -0.69
C SER A 55 4.61 -0.14 0.69
N MET A 56 3.28 -0.04 0.83
CA MET A 56 2.64 0.20 2.13
C MET A 56 2.98 -0.88 3.16
N ILE A 57 2.90 -2.16 2.77
CA ILE A 57 3.24 -3.30 3.64
C ILE A 57 4.72 -3.25 4.04
N GLU A 58 5.61 -3.00 3.08
CA GLU A 58 7.05 -2.85 3.34
C GLU A 58 7.29 -1.78 4.41
N HIS A 59 6.72 -0.58 4.24
CA HIS A 59 6.86 0.50 5.21
C HIS A 59 6.20 0.22 6.57
N PHE A 60 5.15 -0.60 6.61
CA PHE A 60 4.49 -0.96 7.86
C PHE A 60 5.33 -1.93 8.71
N PHE A 61 6.02 -2.89 8.07
CA PHE A 61 6.80 -3.92 8.78
C PHE A 61 8.30 -3.62 8.90
N ASP A 62 8.81 -2.64 8.16
CA ASP A 62 10.22 -2.27 8.22
C ASP A 62 10.55 -1.46 9.48
N ILE A 63 11.07 -2.17 10.50
CA ILE A 63 11.49 -1.58 11.78
C ILE A 63 12.91 -0.99 11.75
N ARG A 64 13.63 -1.09 10.62
CA ARG A 64 15.04 -0.67 10.50
C ARG A 64 15.24 0.63 9.73
N LYS A 65 14.15 1.23 9.23
CA LYS A 65 14.17 2.52 8.53
C LYS A 65 14.32 3.69 9.48
#